data_AF-A0AAE3FFI8-F1
#
_entry.id   AF-A0AAE3FFI8-F1
#
_cell.length_a   1.000
_cell.length_b   1.000
_cell.length_c   1.000
_cell.angle_alpha   90.00
_cell.angle_beta   90.00
_cell.angle_gamma   90.00
#
_symmetry.space_group_name_H-M   'P 1'
#
loop_
_entity.id
_entity.type
_entity.pdbx_description
1 polymer ?
#
loop_
_entity_poly.entity_id
_entity_poly.type
_entity_poly.pdbx_seq_one_letter_code
_entity_poly.pdbx_strand_id
1 'polypeptide(L)' 'MFIRQAKEMAEKKGVTEALKAENQMEWAGRTNNICNQAAEFVNSELI' A
#
# COMPACT_ATOMS: atom_id res chain seq x y z
N MET A 1 9.73 9.96 -0.84
CA MET A 1 8.37 10.30 -1.28
C MET A 1 7.48 9.05 -1.38
N PHE A 2 7.92 8.02 -2.12
CA PHE A 2 7.21 6.74 -2.29
C PHE A 2 6.79 6.01 -0.99
N ILE A 3 7.72 5.77 -0.06
CA ILE A 3 7.43 5.00 1.17
C ILE A 3 6.38 5.69 2.05
N ARG A 4 6.42 7.03 2.11
CA ARG A 4 5.46 7.82 2.88
C ARG A 4 4.05 7.70 2.28
N GLN A 5 3.92 7.81 0.97
CA GLN A 5 2.64 7.62 0.29
C GLN A 5 2.08 6.20 0.41
N ALA A 6 2.93 5.19 0.27
CA ALA A 6 2.54 3.80 0.50
C ALA A 6 2.02 3.61 1.94
N LYS A 7 2.68 4.22 2.93
CA LYS A 7 2.26 4.15 4.33
C LYS A 7 0.92 4.86 4.57
N GLU A 8 0.74 6.07 4.04
CA GLU A 8 -0.52 6.82 4.14
C GLU A 8 -1.68 6.08 3.47
N MET A 9 -1.45 5.41 2.34
CA MET A 9 -2.45 4.57 1.68
C MET A 9 -2.75 3.28 2.44
N ALA A 10 -1.75 2.66 3.07
CA ALA A 10 -1.96 1.50 3.93
C ALA A 10 -2.83 1.85 5.14
N GLU A 11 -2.57 2.97 5.78
CA GLU A 11 -3.39 3.49 6.89
C GLU A 11 -4.82 3.80 6.43
N LYS A 12 -4.99 4.49 5.29
CA LYS A 12 -6.33 4.78 4.72
C LYS A 12 -7.11 3.53 4.30
N LYS A 13 -6.44 2.49 3.79
CA LYS A 13 -7.06 1.24 3.35
C LYS A 13 -7.20 0.20 4.48
N GLY A 14 -6.84 0.56 5.72
CA GLY A 14 -6.94 -0.32 6.89
C GLY A 14 -6.03 -1.55 6.81
N VAL A 15 -4.91 -1.45 6.08
CA VAL A 15 -3.93 -2.55 5.98
C VAL A 15 -3.04 -2.52 7.22
N THR A 16 -3.47 -3.25 8.24
CA THR A 16 -2.82 -3.30 9.56
C THR A 16 -2.11 -4.63 9.80
N GLU A 17 -1.29 -4.68 10.84
CA GLU A 17 -0.69 -5.94 11.30
C GLU A 17 -1.75 -6.91 11.86
N ALA A 18 -2.90 -6.40 12.33
CA ALA A 18 -4.03 -7.24 12.71
C ALA A 18 -4.61 -7.98 11.49
N LEU A 19 -4.76 -7.30 10.34
CA LEU A 19 -5.15 -7.95 9.09
C LEU A 19 -4.11 -8.99 8.64
N LYS A 20 -2.82 -8.73 8.86
CA LYS A 20 -1.76 -9.70 8.57
C LYS A 20 -1.89 -10.98 9.42
N ALA A 21 -2.23 -10.81 10.70
CA ALA A 21 -2.42 -11.92 11.63
C ALA A 21 -3.70 -12.73 11.34
N GLU A 22 -4.76 -12.05 10.89
CA GLU A 22 -6.04 -12.68 10.55
C GLU A 22 -6.01 -13.33 9.16
N ASN A 23 -5.42 -12.65 8.17
CA ASN A 23 -5.35 -13.12 6.79
C ASN A 23 -4.10 -12.58 6.06
N GLN A 24 -3.02 -13.34 6.13
CA GLN A 24 -1.74 -12.98 5.52
C GLN A 24 -1.80 -12.87 3.98
N MET A 25 -2.62 -13.69 3.30
CA MET A 25 -2.75 -13.63 1.83
C MET A 25 -3.44 -12.35 1.39
N GLU A 26 -4.51 -11.96 2.10
CA GLU A 26 -5.19 -10.70 1.82
C GLU A 26 -4.31 -9.50 2.16
N TRP A 27 -3.59 -9.55 3.28
CA TRP A 27 -2.63 -8.50 3.63
C TRP A 27 -1.55 -8.33 2.56
N ALA A 28 -0.98 -9.42 2.05
CA ALA A 28 -0.01 -9.37 0.97
C ALA A 28 -0.60 -8.79 -0.33
N GLY A 29 -1.81 -9.21 -0.71
CA GLY A 29 -2.52 -8.67 -1.88
C GLY A 29 -2.79 -7.16 -1.77
N ARG A 30 -3.28 -6.70 -0.63
CA ARG A 30 -3.57 -5.28 -0.39
C ARG A 30 -2.29 -4.45 -0.33
N THR A 31 -1.24 -4.96 0.31
CA THR A 31 0.07 -4.28 0.37
C THR A 31 0.67 -4.15 -1.03
N ASN A 32 0.55 -5.19 -1.86
CA ASN A 32 1.05 -5.15 -3.24
C ASN A 32 0.28 -4.14 -4.10
N ASN A 33 -1.05 -4.07 -3.95
CA ASN A 33 -1.88 -3.06 -4.62
C ASN A 33 -1.49 -1.63 -4.20
N ILE A 34 -1.21 -1.40 -2.92
CA ILE A 34 -0.77 -0.10 -2.40
C ILE A 34 0.58 0.31 -2.99
N CYS A 35 1.55 -0.61 -3.05
CA CYS A 35 2.85 -0.34 -3.67
C CYS A 35 2.72 -0.01 -5.16
N ASN A 36 1.86 -0.73 -5.89
CA ASN A 36 1.61 -0.44 -7.29
C ASN A 36 0.99 0.95 -7.48
N GLN A 37 -0.03 1.28 -6.69
CA GLN A 37 -0.69 2.59 -6.74
C GLN A 37 0.27 3.73 -6.34
N ALA A 38 1.19 3.49 -5.40
CA ALA A 38 2.23 4.45 -5.03
C ALA A 38 3.23 4.66 -6.18
N ALA A 39 3.53 3.61 -6.94
CA ALA A 39 4.46 3.66 -8.06
C ALA A 39 3.85 4.43 -9.22
N GLU A 40 2.58 4.16 -9.51
CA GLU A 40 1.81 4.88 -10.52
C GLU A 40 1.75 6.38 -10.20
N PHE A 41 1.47 6.76 -8.94
CA PHE A 41 1.46 8.17 -8.55
C PHE A 41 2.82 8.84 -8.79
N VAL A 42 3.92 8.22 -8.33
CA VAL A 42 5.26 8.79 -8.54
C VAL A 42 5.61 8.87 -10.03
N ASN A 43 5.22 7.87 -10.82
CA ASN A 43 5.44 7.88 -12.26
C ASN A 43 4.63 8.99 -12.96
N SER A 44 3.38 9.23 -12.52
CA SER A 44 2.57 10.34 -13.03
C SER A 44 3.11 11.72 -12.66
N GLU A 45 3.84 11.88 -11.56
CA GLU A 45 4.48 13.15 -11.20
C GLU A 45 5.82 13.41 -11.93
N LEU A 46 6.36 12.39 -12.61
CA LEU A 46 7.62 12.49 -13.36
C LEU A 46 7.41 12.69 -14.88
N ILE A 47 6.16 12.77 -15.33
CA ILE A 47 5.75 12.99 -16.74
C ILE A 47 5.39 14.46 -16.96
#